data_AF-K1SJ38-F1
#
_entry.id   AF-K1SJ38-F1
#
_cell.length_a   1.000
_cell.length_b   1.000
_cell.length_c   1.000
_cell.angle_alpha   90.00
_cell.angle_beta   90.00
_cell.angle_gamma   90.00
#
_symmetry.space_group_name_H-M   'P 1'
#
loop_
_entity.id
_entity.type
_entity.pdbx_description
1 polymer ?
#
loop_
_entity_poly.entity_id
_entity_poly.type
_entity_poly.pdbx_seq_one_letter_code
_entity_poly.pdbx_strand_id
1 'polypeptide(L)' 'MDDQNLKDLEREQADNQLIGDAFQHLLDTYLSSRHRKKVDIVTKAFNFARQAHKGVRRLSGEPYIMH' A
#
# COMPACT_ATOMS: atom_id res chain seq x y z
N MET A 1 15.08 24.10 7.09
CA MET A 1 14.42 22.96 7.75
C MET A 1 13.07 22.64 7.11
N ASP A 2 12.50 23.55 6.30
CA ASP A 2 11.20 23.35 5.63
C ASP A 2 11.25 22.44 4.38
N ASP A 3 12.37 22.42 3.65
CA ASP A 3 12.52 21.59 2.44
C ASP A 3 12.51 20.07 2.71
N GLN A 4 12.98 19.63 3.88
CA GLN A 4 13.00 18.20 4.21
C GLN A 4 11.58 17.70 4.53
N ASN A 5 10.81 18.48 5.28
CA ASN A 5 9.41 18.15 5.58
C ASN A 5 8.55 18.10 4.31
N LEU A 6 8.78 18.99 3.36
CA LEU A 6 8.07 18.98 2.08
C LEU A 6 8.39 17.72 1.27
N LYS A 7 9.68 17.35 1.17
CA LYS A 7 10.10 16.12 0.48
C LYS A 7 9.57 14.85 1.12
N ASP A 8 9.50 14.81 2.45
CA ASP A 8 8.96 13.65 3.16
C ASP A 8 7.44 13.53 2.95
N LEU A 9 6.72 14.66 2.90
CA LEU A 9 5.29 14.68 2.58
C LEU A 9 5.02 14.23 1.14
N GLU A 10 5.76 14.76 0.16
CA GLU A 10 5.66 14.36 -1.25
C GLU A 10 5.93 12.85 -1.40
N ARG A 11 6.92 12.33 -0.67
CA ARG A 11 7.25 10.91 -0.68
C ARG A 11 6.17 10.05 -0.02
N GLU A 12 5.59 10.48 1.10
CA GLU A 12 4.46 9.77 1.74
C GLU A 12 3.23 9.75 0.80
N GLN A 13 2.99 10.84 0.06
CA GLN A 13 1.92 10.88 -0.95
C GLN A 13 2.19 9.91 -2.10
N ALA A 14 3.41 9.92 -2.65
CA ALA A 14 3.80 9.00 -3.72
C ALA A 14 3.68 7.53 -3.29
N ASP A 15 4.13 7.20 -2.07
CA ASP A 15 3.98 5.86 -1.52
C ASP A 15 2.51 5.47 -1.36
N ASN A 16 1.67 6.37 -0.84
CA ASN A 16 0.25 6.09 -0.68
C ASN A 16 -0.45 5.82 -2.01
N GLN A 17 -0.08 6.55 -3.07
CA GLN A 17 -0.58 6.29 -4.42
C GLN A 17 -0.12 4.92 -4.92
N LEU A 18 1.18 4.63 -4.84
CA LEU A 18 1.76 3.36 -5.26
C LEU A 18 1.11 2.16 -4.57
N ILE A 19 0.93 2.25 -3.24
CA ILE A 19 0.30 1.20 -2.43
C ILE A 19 -1.17 1.03 -2.82
N GLY A 20 -1.88 2.14 -3.06
CA GLY A 20 -3.28 2.11 -3.49
C GLY A 20 -3.46 1.45 -4.85
N ASP A 21 -2.64 1.82 -5.83
CA ASP A 21 -2.67 1.28 -7.18
C ASP A 21 -2.36 -0.23 -7.20
N ALA A 22 -1.34 -0.65 -6.44
CA ALA A 22 -0.98 -2.05 -6.30
C ALA A 22 -2.12 -2.88 -5.65
N PHE A 23 -2.78 -2.32 -4.62
CA PHE A 23 -3.92 -2.98 -4.00
C PHE A 23 -5.14 -3.06 -4.92
N GLN A 24 -5.41 -2.02 -5.71
CA GLN A 24 -6.48 -2.06 -6.70
C GLN A 24 -6.21 -3.14 -7.76
N HIS A 25 -4.97 -3.23 -8.26
CA HIS A 25 -4.59 -4.27 -9.22
C HIS A 25 -4.74 -5.69 -8.64
N LEU A 26 -4.41 -5.87 -7.35
CA LEU A 26 -4.63 -7.12 -6.64
C LEU A 26 -6.13 -7.47 -6.58
N LEU A 27 -6.98 -6.50 -6.24
CA LEU A 27 -8.43 -6.70 -6.19
C LEU A 27 -9.02 -7.04 -7.56
N ASP A 28 -8.62 -6.32 -8.61
CA ASP A 28 -9.13 -6.55 -9.96
C ASP A 28 -8.77 -7.97 -10.44
N THR A 29 -7.51 -8.36 -10.24
CA THR A 29 -7.02 -9.72 -10.53
C THR A 29 -7.80 -10.76 -9.74
N TYR A 30 -7.98 -10.56 -8.43
CA TYR A 30 -8.73 -11.47 -7.57
C TYR A 30 -10.20 -11.59 -7.99
N LEU A 31 -10.85 -10.48 -8.36
CA LEU A 31 -12.26 -10.41 -8.75
C LEU A 31 -12.53 -11.01 -10.13
N SER A 32 -11.54 -11.00 -11.02
CA SER A 32 -11.60 -11.69 -12.31
C SER A 32 -11.60 -13.22 -12.17
N SER A 33 -11.15 -13.76 -11.02
CA SER A 33 -11.13 -15.19 -10.75
C SER A 33 -12.49 -15.75 -10.33
N ARG A 34 -12.71 -17.05 -10.55
CA ARG A 34 -13.94 -17.80 -10.16
C ARG A 34 -14.07 -18.08 -8.64
N HIS A 35 -13.27 -17.43 -7.79
CA HIS A 35 -13.28 -17.65 -6.34
C HIS A 35 -14.54 -17.07 -5.68
N ARG A 36 -14.87 -17.46 -4.43
CA ARG A 36 -16.02 -16.92 -3.63
C ARG A 36 -15.87 -15.43 -3.20
N LYS A 37 -15.02 -14.65 -3.90
CA LYS A 37 -14.82 -13.19 -3.77
C LYS A 37 -14.94 -12.65 -2.34
N LYS A 38 -14.07 -13.10 -1.43
CA LYS A 38 -14.04 -12.65 -0.02
C LYS A 38 -13.32 -11.30 0.12
N VAL A 39 -13.79 -10.29 -0.61
CA VAL A 39 -13.17 -8.95 -0.69
C VAL A 39 -13.04 -8.32 0.69
N ASP A 40 -14.01 -8.51 1.57
CA ASP A 40 -14.01 -7.91 2.91
C ASP A 40 -12.83 -8.38 3.77
N ILE A 41 -12.49 -9.67 3.70
CA ILE A 41 -11.36 -10.23 4.47
C ILE A 41 -10.04 -9.69 3.92
N VAL A 42 -9.91 -9.66 2.59
CA VAL A 42 -8.71 -9.14 1.91
C VAL A 42 -8.52 -7.65 2.26
N THR A 43 -9.59 -6.86 2.19
CA THR A 43 -9.56 -5.43 2.53
C THR A 43 -9.22 -5.19 3.99
N LYS A 44 -9.77 -5.98 4.91
CA LYS A 44 -9.44 -5.90 6.33
C LYS A 44 -7.96 -6.22 6.59
N ALA A 45 -7.44 -7.29 5.97
CA ALA A 45 -6.04 -7.68 6.10
C ALA A 45 -5.09 -6.60 5.52
N PHE A 46 -5.43 -6.05 4.36
CA PHE A 46 -4.67 -4.96 3.75
C PHE A 46 -4.61 -3.72 4.65
N ASN A 47 -5.74 -3.27 5.20
CA ASN A 47 -5.75 -2.11 6.09
C ASN A 47 -4.95 -2.34 7.37
N PHE A 48 -5.00 -3.55 7.93
CA PHE A 48 -4.18 -3.93 9.07
C PHE A 48 -2.68 -3.87 8.75
N ALA A 49 -2.26 -4.45 7.61
CA ALA A 49 -0.87 -4.40 7.16
C ALA A 49 -0.43 -2.96 6.86
N ARG A 50 -1.27 -2.16 6.21
CA ARG A 50 -0.98 -0.75 5.86
C ARG A 50 -0.71 0.08 7.10
N GLN A 51 -1.48 -0.13 8.16
CA GLN A 51 -1.26 0.55 9.43
C GLN A 51 0.01 0.07 10.12
N ALA A 52 0.26 -1.24 10.16
CA ALA A 52 1.42 -1.82 10.81
C ALA A 52 2.76 -1.44 10.12
N HIS A 53 2.73 -1.24 8.80
CA HIS A 53 3.91 -0.90 8.00
C HIS A 53 4.01 0.59 7.65
N LYS A 54 3.19 1.46 8.25
CA LYS A 54 3.25 2.91 7.99
C LYS A 54 4.65 3.45 8.33
N GLY A 55 5.30 4.06 7.35
CA GLY A 55 6.66 4.62 7.49
C GLY A 55 7.79 3.59 7.53
N VAL A 56 7.49 2.29 7.44
CA VAL A 56 8.51 1.23 7.40
C VAL A 56 8.92 1.00 5.95
N ARG A 57 10.24 0.92 5.70
CA ARG A 57 10.82 0.74 4.38
C ARG A 57 11.80 -0.42 4.32
N ARG A 58 11.96 -0.96 3.12
CA ARG A 58 13.02 -1.94 2.79
C ARG A 58 14.36 -1.23 2.65
N LEU A 59 15.45 -2.00 2.61
CA LEU A 59 16.79 -1.46 2.27
C LEU A 59 16.84 -0.83 0.87
N SER A 60 15.94 -1.24 -0.04
CA SER A 60 15.76 -0.63 -1.37
C SER A 60 15.14 0.77 -1.32
N GLY A 61 14.55 1.18 -0.19
CA GLY A 61 13.79 2.43 -0.05
C GLY A 61 12.29 2.30 -0.33
N GLU A 62 11.84 1.16 -0.87
CA GLU A 62 10.42 0.89 -1.14
C GLU A 62 9.62 0.72 0.16
N PRO A 63 8.33 1.10 0.18
CA PRO A 63 7.44 0.83 1.30
C PRO A 63 7.39 -0.67 1.61
N TYR A 64 7.50 -1.04 2.88
CA TYR A 64 7.61 -2.45 3.28
C TYR A 64 6.39 -3.30 2.86
N ILE A 65 5.20 -2.69 2.84
CA ILE A 65 3.95 -3.35 2.41
C ILE A 65 3.94 -3.78 0.93
N MET A 66 4.87 -3.27 0.11
CA MET A 66 4.98 -3.67 -1.30
C MET A 66 5.65 -5.04 -1.47
N HIS A 67 6.26 -5.60 -0.41
CA HIS A 67 6.87 -6.93 -0.43
C HIS A 67 5.80 -8.03 -0.45
#